data_AF-A0A0J1FR21-F1
#
_entry.id   AF-A0A0J1FR21-F1
#
_cell.length_a   1.000
_cell.length_b   1.000
_cell.length_c   1.000
_cell.angle_alpha   90.00
_cell.angle_beta   90.00
_cell.angle_gamma   90.00
#
_symmetry.space_group_name_H-M   'P 1'
#
loop_
_entity.id
_entity.type
_entity.pdbx_description
1 polymer ?
#
loop_
_entity_poly.entity_id
_entity_poly.type
_entity_poly.pdbx_seq_one_letter_code
_entity_poly.pdbx_strand_id
1 'polypeptide(L)'
;MVTAHEIKRTLTEVVIDPSHAERTESAEFRRSKARLKEDGHFKCFICGTSEDIQVHHLAEYCFATLVDFDKLKQFCEEFDPYGYGKLLKNKPMSDIGDVRNCLAICRQHHIEKGTGVHETTFPIWLIQKLAKTNEDPVPQDGKKPEVVLKELEERS
;
A
#
# COMPACT_ATOMS: atom_id res chain seq x y z
N MET A 1 29.86 -6.57 9.74
CA MET A 1 29.50 -7.25 8.48
C MET A 1 28.30 -8.15 8.72
N VAL A 2 27.17 -7.86 8.08
CA VAL A 2 26.03 -8.76 8.00
C VAL A 2 26.16 -9.46 6.65
N THR A 3 26.30 -10.78 6.63
CA THR A 3 26.30 -11.54 5.38
C THR A 3 24.91 -11.45 4.77
N ALA A 4 24.83 -10.99 3.51
CA ALA A 4 23.56 -10.84 2.84
C ALA A 4 23.03 -12.23 2.43
N HIS A 5 21.73 -12.48 2.67
CA HIS A 5 21.07 -13.76 2.41
C HIS A 5 19.87 -13.54 1.48
N GLU A 6 19.93 -14.11 0.28
CA GLU A 6 18.84 -14.02 -0.70
C GLU A 6 17.71 -15.00 -0.35
N ILE A 7 16.47 -14.51 -0.37
CA ILE A 7 15.27 -15.34 -0.32
C ILE A 7 14.49 -15.14 -1.61
N LYS A 8 14.39 -16.18 -2.44
CA LYS A 8 13.56 -16.21 -3.65
C LYS A 8 12.40 -17.18 -3.48
N ARG A 9 11.19 -16.76 -3.82
CA ARG A 9 9.96 -17.55 -3.72
C ARG A 9 9.08 -17.37 -4.96
N THR A 10 8.34 -18.40 -5.31
CA THR A 10 7.24 -18.33 -6.28
C THR A 10 5.93 -18.41 -5.51
N LEU A 11 5.05 -17.43 -5.72
CA LEU A 11 3.72 -17.40 -5.13
C LEU A 11 2.68 -17.77 -6.18
N THR A 12 1.78 -18.68 -5.84
CA THR A 12 0.56 -18.93 -6.61
C THR A 12 -0.61 -18.49 -5.74
N GLU A 13 -1.39 -17.52 -6.22
CA GLU A 13 -2.57 -17.02 -5.52
C GLU A 13 -3.83 -17.32 -6.36
N VAL A 14 -4.89 -17.73 -5.69
CA VAL A 14 -6.22 -17.88 -6.30
C VAL A 14 -7.17 -16.99 -5.53
N VAL A 15 -7.69 -15.99 -6.22
CA VAL A 15 -8.59 -14.98 -5.68
C VAL A 15 -9.92 -15.03 -6.41
N ILE A 16 -11.02 -15.13 -5.67
CA ILE A 16 -12.37 -15.10 -6.24
C ILE A 16 -12.93 -13.69 -6.06
N ASP A 17 -12.77 -12.88 -7.10
CA ASP A 17 -13.36 -11.55 -7.23
C ASP A 17 -14.84 -11.67 -7.65
N PRO A 18 -15.76 -10.93 -7.00
CA PRO A 18 -17.11 -10.80 -7.51
C PRO A 18 -17.09 -10.02 -8.83
N SER A 19 -17.82 -10.56 -9.83
CA SER A 19 -17.90 -10.06 -11.21
C SER A 19 -17.78 -8.53 -11.31
N HIS A 20 -16.89 -8.09 -12.19
CA HIS A 20 -16.59 -6.69 -12.46
C HIS A 20 -17.81 -5.98 -13.08
N ALA A 21 -18.73 -5.49 -12.24
CA ALA A 21 -19.62 -4.39 -12.65
C ALA A 21 -18.75 -3.19 -13.04
N GLU A 22 -19.18 -2.40 -14.01
CA GLU A 22 -18.43 -1.23 -14.48
C GLU A 22 -18.11 -0.30 -13.30
N ARG A 23 -16.82 -0.15 -13.00
CA ARG A 23 -16.33 0.53 -11.80
C ARG A 23 -16.02 1.99 -12.16
N THR A 24 -16.97 2.88 -11.92
CA THR A 24 -16.72 4.33 -11.99
C THR A 24 -16.31 4.87 -10.63
N GLU A 25 -15.34 5.78 -10.63
CA GLU A 25 -14.90 6.46 -9.42
C GLU A 25 -16.07 7.16 -8.70
N SER A 26 -16.28 6.78 -7.44
CA SER A 26 -17.39 7.31 -6.61
C SER A 26 -17.15 8.77 -6.22
N ALA A 27 -18.23 9.47 -5.87
CA ALA A 27 -18.14 10.83 -5.36
C ALA A 27 -17.42 10.88 -4.00
N GLU A 28 -17.57 9.84 -3.17
CA GLU A 28 -16.85 9.72 -1.90
C GLU A 28 -15.35 9.59 -2.14
N PHE A 29 -14.92 8.71 -3.05
CA PHE A 29 -13.49 8.55 -3.35
C PHE A 29 -12.87 9.85 -3.89
N ARG A 30 -13.59 10.62 -4.72
CA ARG A 30 -13.14 11.96 -5.15
C ARG A 30 -12.90 12.90 -3.96
N ARG A 31 -13.82 12.93 -2.98
CA ARG A 31 -13.68 13.72 -1.76
C ARG A 31 -12.50 13.25 -0.91
N SER A 32 -12.33 11.94 -0.76
CA SER A 32 -11.20 11.35 -0.02
C SER A 32 -9.85 11.75 -0.62
N LYS A 33 -9.72 11.70 -1.95
CA LYS A 33 -8.50 12.18 -2.65
C LYS A 33 -8.24 13.67 -2.43
N ALA A 34 -9.29 14.50 -2.48
CA ALA A 34 -9.17 15.93 -2.21
C ALA A 34 -8.72 16.17 -0.76
N ARG A 35 -9.33 15.47 0.20
CA ARG A 35 -9.00 15.59 1.61
C ARG A 35 -7.57 15.18 1.93
N LEU A 36 -7.09 14.07 1.34
CA LEU A 36 -5.69 13.65 1.46
C LEU A 36 -4.71 14.73 0.98
N LYS A 37 -5.06 15.48 -0.06
CA LYS A 37 -4.25 16.61 -0.56
C LYS A 37 -4.30 17.80 0.41
N GLU A 38 -5.49 18.19 0.83
CA GLU A 38 -5.70 19.31 1.75
C GLU A 38 -4.98 19.11 3.09
N ASP A 39 -4.98 17.90 3.62
CA ASP A 39 -4.35 17.55 4.90
C ASP A 39 -2.84 17.27 4.77
N GLY A 40 -2.26 17.37 3.57
CA GLY A 40 -0.83 17.13 3.34
C GLY A 40 -0.40 15.67 3.36
N HIS A 41 -1.36 14.74 3.29
CA HIS A 41 -1.14 13.28 3.26
C HIS A 41 -0.92 12.73 1.84
N PHE A 42 -0.98 13.56 0.80
CA PHE A 42 -0.74 13.15 -0.59
C PHE A 42 0.75 12.96 -0.90
N LYS A 43 1.38 12.07 -0.13
CA LYS A 43 2.76 11.61 -0.24
C LYS A 43 2.78 10.11 -0.05
N CYS A 44 3.75 9.43 -0.66
CA CYS A 44 3.82 7.98 -0.57
C CYS A 44 4.02 7.52 0.88
N PHE A 45 3.14 6.66 1.37
CA PHE A 45 3.22 6.08 2.71
C PHE A 45 4.53 5.30 2.95
N ILE A 46 5.10 4.71 1.89
CA ILE A 46 6.36 3.94 1.96
C ILE A 46 7.57 4.87 1.95
N CYS A 47 7.81 5.60 0.85
CA CYS A 47 9.06 6.35 0.66
C CYS A 47 8.96 7.87 0.86
N GLY A 48 7.75 8.41 1.08
CA GLY A 48 7.54 9.84 1.34
C GLY A 48 7.60 10.77 0.12
N THR A 49 7.84 10.25 -1.10
CA THR A 49 7.80 11.06 -2.33
C THR A 49 6.43 11.73 -2.53
N SER A 50 6.39 12.86 -3.22
CA SER A 50 5.16 13.52 -3.70
C SER A 50 4.90 13.26 -5.20
N GLU A 51 5.79 12.52 -5.85
CA GLU A 51 5.71 12.25 -7.29
C GLU A 51 4.86 11.01 -7.61
N ASP A 52 4.08 11.10 -8.69
CA ASP A 52 3.24 10.03 -9.25
C ASP A 52 2.40 9.28 -8.20
N ILE A 53 1.74 10.06 -7.33
CA ILE A 53 0.92 9.55 -6.23
C ILE A 53 -0.44 9.05 -6.73
N GLN A 54 -0.75 7.84 -6.29
CA GLN A 54 -1.99 7.12 -6.49
C GLN A 54 -2.62 6.86 -5.11
N VAL A 55 -3.93 6.65 -5.08
CA VAL A 55 -4.64 6.33 -3.84
C VAL A 55 -5.12 4.89 -3.93
N HIS A 56 -4.58 4.07 -3.04
CA HIS A 56 -4.88 2.66 -2.89
C HIS A 56 -5.98 2.47 -1.85
N HIS A 57 -6.82 1.44 -2.03
CA HIS A 57 -7.84 1.07 -1.06
C HIS A 57 -7.32 -0.09 -0.21
N LEU A 58 -7.24 0.06 1.12
CA LEU A 58 -6.72 -0.98 2.01
C LEU A 58 -7.55 -2.27 1.92
N ALA A 59 -8.86 -2.15 2.00
CA ALA A 59 -9.79 -3.15 1.48
C ALA A 59 -10.01 -2.86 0.00
N GLU A 60 -9.55 -3.78 -0.86
CA GLU A 60 -9.56 -3.58 -2.30
C GLU A 60 -10.96 -3.28 -2.85
N TYR A 61 -11.01 -2.34 -3.79
CA TYR A 61 -12.25 -1.93 -4.44
C TYR A 61 -12.96 -3.12 -5.11
N CYS A 62 -12.21 -4.12 -5.60
CA CYS A 62 -12.78 -5.32 -6.21
C CYS A 62 -13.63 -6.16 -5.25
N PHE A 63 -13.40 -6.06 -3.95
CA PHE A 63 -14.15 -6.80 -2.92
C PHE A 63 -15.22 -5.95 -2.24
N ALA A 64 -15.53 -4.75 -2.74
CA ALA A 64 -16.46 -3.84 -2.07
C ALA A 64 -17.80 -4.49 -1.68
N THR A 65 -18.32 -5.43 -2.48
CA THR A 65 -19.56 -6.16 -2.20
C THR A 65 -19.45 -7.26 -1.15
N LEU A 66 -18.23 -7.68 -0.80
CA LEU A 66 -17.91 -8.68 0.21
C LEU A 66 -17.47 -8.04 1.54
N VAL A 67 -17.20 -6.73 1.56
CA VAL A 67 -16.69 -6.02 2.73
C VAL A 67 -17.79 -5.84 3.78
N ASP A 68 -17.47 -6.24 5.01
CA ASP A 68 -18.18 -5.84 6.22
C ASP A 68 -17.63 -4.49 6.69
N PHE A 69 -18.42 -3.42 6.51
CA PHE A 69 -17.96 -2.07 6.78
C PHE A 69 -17.73 -1.75 8.25
N ASP A 70 -18.39 -2.44 9.18
CA ASP A 70 -18.12 -2.26 10.60
C ASP A 70 -16.75 -2.85 10.98
N LYS A 71 -16.39 -3.98 10.38
CA LYS A 71 -15.04 -4.55 10.51
C LYS A 71 -13.99 -3.70 9.82
N LEU A 72 -14.26 -3.18 8.63
CA LEU A 72 -13.33 -2.29 7.93
C LEU A 72 -13.07 -1.03 8.76
N LYS A 73 -14.12 -0.44 9.34
CA LYS A 73 -14.00 0.70 10.24
C LYS A 73 -13.10 0.38 11.44
N GLN A 74 -13.30 -0.75 12.11
CA GLN A 74 -12.45 -1.18 13.23
C GLN A 74 -11.00 -1.34 12.80
N PHE A 75 -10.76 -2.02 11.67
CA PHE A 75 -9.42 -2.17 11.11
C PHE A 75 -8.75 -0.81 10.82
N CYS A 76 -9.47 0.15 10.25
CA CYS A 76 -8.94 1.49 10.00
C CYS A 76 -8.66 2.29 11.28
N GLU A 77 -9.24 1.94 12.43
CA GLU A 77 -8.88 2.52 13.74
C GLU A 77 -7.57 1.92 14.29
N GLU A 78 -7.27 0.67 13.93
CA GLU A 78 -6.04 -0.04 14.30
C GLU A 78 -4.87 0.34 13.38
N PHE A 79 -5.06 0.22 12.07
CA PHE A 79 -4.13 0.66 11.04
C PHE A 79 -4.53 2.05 10.53
N ASP A 80 -4.10 3.07 11.27
CA ASP A 80 -4.52 4.46 11.06
C ASP A 80 -3.32 5.36 10.68
N PRO A 81 -2.75 5.22 9.47
CA PRO A 81 -1.52 5.90 9.07
C PRO A 81 -1.65 7.43 9.02
N TYR A 82 -2.87 7.94 8.92
CA TYR A 82 -3.17 9.37 8.81
C TYR A 82 -4.01 9.92 9.97
N GLY A 83 -4.48 9.08 10.89
CA GLY A 83 -5.32 9.50 12.03
C GLY A 83 -6.83 9.56 11.73
N TYR A 84 -7.26 9.26 10.49
CA TYR A 84 -8.67 9.33 10.09
C TYR A 84 -9.55 8.29 10.77
N GLY A 85 -9.02 7.09 11.03
CA GLY A 85 -9.76 6.04 11.72
C GLY A 85 -10.24 6.52 13.08
N LYS A 86 -9.31 7.03 13.89
CA LYS A 86 -9.61 7.59 15.21
C LYS A 86 -10.42 8.89 15.14
N LEU A 87 -10.11 9.77 14.19
CA LEU A 87 -10.82 11.04 14.01
C LEU A 87 -12.32 10.83 13.69
N LEU A 88 -12.62 9.84 12.86
CA LEU A 88 -13.97 9.57 12.36
C LEU A 88 -14.61 8.33 13.01
N LYS A 89 -14.09 7.83 14.13
CA LYS A 89 -14.59 6.63 14.82
C LYS A 89 -16.07 6.66 15.19
N ASN A 90 -16.66 7.85 15.35
CA ASN A 90 -18.08 8.00 15.65
C ASN A 90 -18.96 8.13 14.39
N LYS A 91 -18.36 8.19 13.19
CA LYS A 91 -19.10 8.21 11.92
C LYS A 91 -19.22 6.79 11.36
N PRO A 92 -20.39 6.41 10.82
CA PRO A 92 -20.54 5.13 10.12
C PRO A 92 -19.62 5.10 8.90
N MET A 93 -19.28 3.90 8.44
CA MET A 93 -18.61 3.66 7.16
C MET A 93 -19.55 2.84 6.30
N SER A 94 -19.73 3.21 5.04
CA SER A 94 -20.67 2.53 4.13
C SER A 94 -20.26 2.62 2.66
N ASP A 95 -19.09 3.17 2.37
CA ASP A 95 -18.56 3.32 1.01
C ASP A 95 -17.09 2.88 1.03
N ILE A 96 -16.69 2.08 0.04
CA ILE A 96 -15.34 1.56 -0.04
C ILE A 96 -14.30 2.67 -0.28
N GLY A 97 -14.72 3.79 -0.86
CA GLY A 97 -13.90 4.98 -1.13
C GLY A 97 -13.75 5.93 0.06
N ASP A 98 -14.20 5.55 1.26
CA ASP A 98 -14.02 6.33 2.49
C ASP A 98 -12.54 6.63 2.76
N VAL A 99 -12.22 7.85 3.20
CA VAL A 99 -10.85 8.31 3.41
C VAL A 99 -10.07 7.45 4.41
N ARG A 100 -10.75 6.82 5.37
CA ARG A 100 -10.16 5.88 6.33
C ARG A 100 -9.59 4.63 5.64
N ASN A 101 -10.17 4.22 4.51
CA ASN A 101 -9.74 3.08 3.70
C ASN A 101 -8.71 3.47 2.63
N CYS A 102 -8.30 4.75 2.57
CA CYS A 102 -7.44 5.25 1.51
C CYS A 102 -5.98 5.36 1.98
N LEU A 103 -5.05 4.88 1.14
CA LEU A 103 -3.60 5.00 1.35
C LEU A 103 -2.95 5.68 0.14
N ALA A 104 -2.29 6.81 0.35
CA ALA A 104 -1.53 7.49 -0.69
C ALA A 104 -0.16 6.81 -0.88
N ILE A 105 0.10 6.31 -2.09
CA ILE A 105 1.35 5.61 -2.45
C ILE A 105 1.77 6.00 -3.87
N CYS A 106 3.07 6.08 -4.15
CA CYS A 106 3.52 6.33 -5.52
C CYS A 106 3.28 5.09 -6.39
N ARG A 107 3.25 5.28 -7.71
CA ARG A 107 3.12 4.20 -8.69
C ARG A 107 4.02 2.99 -8.41
N GLN A 108 5.29 3.23 -8.03
CA GLN A 108 6.23 2.17 -7.71
C GLN A 108 5.69 1.25 -6.58
N HIS A 109 5.33 1.83 -5.44
CA HIS A 109 4.83 1.07 -4.30
C HIS A 109 3.38 0.63 -4.44
N HIS A 110 2.67 1.07 -5.48
CA HIS A 110 1.32 0.61 -5.80
C HIS A 110 1.35 -0.62 -6.71
N ILE A 111 1.84 -0.47 -7.94
CA ILE A 111 1.62 -1.43 -9.03
C ILE A 111 2.89 -1.90 -9.74
N GLU A 112 4.08 -1.40 -9.37
CA GLU A 112 5.30 -1.81 -10.05
C GLU A 112 5.72 -3.22 -9.61
N LYS A 113 6.16 -4.02 -10.59
CA LYS A 113 6.53 -5.40 -10.35
C LYS A 113 7.63 -5.53 -9.31
N GLY A 114 7.44 -6.46 -8.38
CA GLY A 114 8.38 -6.76 -7.31
C GLY A 114 8.37 -5.79 -6.12
N THR A 115 7.80 -4.59 -6.23
CA THR A 115 7.79 -3.59 -5.12
C THR A 115 6.40 -3.07 -4.76
N GLY A 116 5.42 -3.23 -5.65
CA GLY A 116 4.04 -2.82 -5.48
C GLY A 116 3.28 -3.64 -4.43
N VAL A 117 2.30 -3.02 -3.80
CA VAL A 117 1.39 -3.69 -2.84
C VAL A 117 0.60 -4.82 -3.49
N HIS A 118 0.33 -4.71 -4.80
CA HIS A 118 -0.34 -5.75 -5.60
C HIS A 118 0.59 -6.90 -6.02
N GLU A 119 1.91 -6.77 -5.79
CA GLU A 119 2.93 -7.70 -6.31
C GLU A 119 3.69 -8.41 -5.18
N THR A 120 3.49 -7.98 -3.92
CA THR A 120 4.24 -8.47 -2.76
C THR A 120 3.31 -8.76 -1.59
N THR A 121 3.65 -9.77 -0.78
CA THR A 121 2.90 -10.03 0.45
C THR A 121 3.09 -8.87 1.43
N PHE A 122 2.04 -8.52 2.19
CA PHE A 122 2.05 -7.35 3.07
C PHE A 122 3.30 -7.22 3.97
N PRO A 123 3.82 -8.29 4.63
CA PRO A 123 5.03 -8.17 5.44
C PRO A 123 6.28 -7.81 4.63
N ILE A 124 6.39 -8.30 3.39
CA ILE A 124 7.51 -8.01 2.48
C ILE A 124 7.33 -6.61 1.88
N TRP A 125 6.09 -6.22 1.56
CA TRP A 125 5.81 -4.87 1.11
C TRP A 125 6.20 -3.83 2.18
N LEU A 126 5.84 -4.08 3.44
CA LEU A 126 6.06 -3.16 4.55
C LEU A 126 7.54 -2.97 4.90
N ILE A 127 8.41 -3.96 4.67
CA ILE A 127 9.84 -3.81 4.98
C ILE A 127 10.50 -2.68 4.18
N GLN A 128 9.99 -2.34 2.99
CA GLN A 128 10.47 -1.21 2.18
C GLN A 128 10.30 0.13 2.90
N LYS A 129 9.36 0.25 3.85
CA LYS A 129 9.18 1.42 4.72
C LYS A 129 10.08 1.40 5.95
N LEU A 130 10.33 0.20 6.49
CA LEU A 130 10.96 -0.01 7.79
C LEU A 130 12.47 -0.26 7.71
N ALA A 131 12.99 -0.54 6.51
CA ALA A 131 14.41 -0.67 6.24
C ALA A 131 15.17 0.61 6.59
N LYS A 132 16.46 0.48 6.91
CA LYS A 132 17.29 1.66 7.13
C LYS A 132 17.42 2.47 5.84
N THR A 133 17.77 3.74 5.98
CA THR A 133 18.06 4.60 4.83
C THR A 133 19.09 3.95 3.91
N ASN A 134 18.78 3.91 2.61
CA ASN A 134 19.56 3.27 1.56
C ASN A 134 19.70 1.74 1.69
N GLU A 135 18.92 1.04 2.52
CA GLU A 135 18.76 -0.41 2.44
C GLU A 135 17.53 -0.73 1.57
N ASP A 136 17.71 -1.54 0.54
CA ASP A 136 16.66 -1.93 -0.42
C ASP A 136 16.42 -3.45 -0.33
N PRO A 137 15.64 -3.92 0.65
CA PRO A 137 15.42 -5.36 0.88
C PRO A 137 14.54 -6.02 -0.18
N VAL A 138 13.92 -5.22 -1.06
CA VAL A 138 12.99 -5.68 -2.10
C VAL A 138 13.42 -5.06 -3.43
N PRO A 139 14.34 -5.68 -4.16
CA PRO A 139 14.83 -5.14 -5.41
C PRO A 139 13.71 -5.00 -6.46
N GLN A 140 13.74 -3.91 -7.21
CA GLN A 140 12.91 -3.73 -8.40
C GLN A 140 13.16 -4.83 -9.46
N ASP A 141 12.14 -5.14 -10.24
CA ASP A 141 12.27 -6.05 -11.38
C ASP A 141 13.39 -5.58 -12.33
N GLY A 142 14.36 -6.47 -12.62
CA GLY A 142 15.52 -6.17 -13.44
C GLY A 142 16.79 -5.72 -12.70
N LYS A 143 16.72 -5.36 -11.41
CA LYS A 143 17.93 -5.31 -10.56
C LYS A 143 18.30 -6.73 -10.19
N LYS A 144 19.45 -7.21 -10.66
CA LYS A 144 19.88 -8.56 -10.29
C LYS A 144 20.21 -8.60 -8.79
N PRO A 145 19.81 -9.64 -8.04
CA PRO A 145 20.10 -9.76 -6.61
C PRO A 145 21.58 -9.52 -6.29
N GLU A 146 22.50 -9.97 -7.15
CA GLU A 146 23.94 -9.82 -6.93
C GLU A 146 24.40 -8.36 -6.91
N VAL A 147 23.70 -7.45 -7.60
CA VAL A 147 23.98 -6.01 -7.55
C VAL A 147 23.61 -5.44 -6.18
N VAL A 148 22.43 -5.80 -5.67
CA VAL A 148 21.96 -5.33 -4.36
C VAL A 148 22.77 -5.95 -3.23
N LEU A 149 23.10 -7.24 -3.31
CA LEU A 149 23.97 -7.91 -2.35
C LEU A 149 25.37 -7.26 -2.32
N LYS A 150 25.95 -6.95 -3.49
CA LYS A 150 27.23 -6.26 -3.59
C LYS A 150 27.19 -4.84 -3.01
N GLU A 151 26.14 -4.07 -3.30
CA GLU A 151 25.95 -2.73 -2.71
C GLU A 151 25.86 -2.79 -1.18
N LEU A 152 25.24 -3.83 -0.62
CA LEU A 152 25.16 -4.03 0.83
C LEU A 152 26.51 -4.44 1.44
N GLU A 153 27.26 -5.32 0.77
CA GLU A 153 28.59 -5.77 1.21
C GLU A 153 29.62 -4.64 1.20
N GLU A 154 29.65 -3.82 0.15
CA GLU A 154 30.60 -2.70 -0.02
C GLU A 154 30.39 -1.55 0.98
N ARG A 155 29.25 -1.53 1.68
CA ARG A 155 28.86 -0.46 2.62
C ARG A 155 29.02 -0.87 4.09
N SER A 156 29.51 -2.08 4.37
CA SER A 156 29.63 -2.69 5.70
C SER A 156 31.08 -2.85 6.17
#